data_AF-A0A6J4MQ41-F1
#
_entry.id   AF-A0A6J4MQ41-F1
#
_cell.length_a   1.000
_cell.length_b   1.000
_cell.length_c   1.000
_cell.angle_alpha   90.00
_cell.angle_beta   90.00
_cell.angle_gamma   90.00
#
_symmetry.space_group_name_H-M   'P 1'
#
loop_
_entity.id
_entity.type
_entity.pdbx_description
1 polymer ?
#
loop_
_entity_poly.entity_id
_entity_poly.type
_entity_poly.pdbx_seq_one_letter_code
_entity_poly.pdbx_strand_id
1 'polypeptide(L)'
;MSGPPKLPHNGHITRRRFLGLTLIGAASLGAAATALRRGDSDSDDRRVLGDPRHWVTSPNRTAGFDDFGNLVALRRDNGDDLPLATRRSGLSLHDPVTNETVWVSGTMRAERGTVRQVLQPDKKGLSVEAVYRFLEDETLDVQGWVADNTGRERVVDVAFSVPVWMDGTSWQPGLSEHQRLSAKTEVQAQEHMPVALLGDIGGQYDLAFSVPPDHPVLFEIQPDLENEAFLLRLRFGLSPAAGGALRSRAPFRFELDILPAGAGLRLALDRYYARHPEAFASRVHRYGFWQIARRDAYARPQYYGFHETGYAQGKAHNLAEYERNDGWGLDEEAGVYTLAYTIVGQGEITNLPSLPETYNATLRALTEWTASANQFGGPSPRLPNSYTDVEEHKQIIENSALHFAADRLHLVRRTTAWGGNSVTFPLNPNPNLAPPSPTIAQYMLDQHVPLLLRSAKVDGIYVDSLEAWGNFYNHRRAHFA
;
A
#
# COMPACT_ATOMS: atom_id res chain seq x y z
N MET A 1 -31.38 31.71 45.79
CA MET A 1 -29.91 31.60 45.76
C MET A 1 -29.51 30.36 46.53
N SER A 2 -28.94 29.37 45.85
CA SER A 2 -28.39 28.14 46.45
C SER A 2 -27.48 27.52 45.39
N GLY A 3 -26.18 27.40 45.69
CA GLY A 3 -25.17 26.97 44.73
C GLY A 3 -25.16 25.46 44.48
N PRO A 4 -24.50 24.99 43.40
CA PRO A 4 -24.41 23.57 43.07
C PRO A 4 -23.50 22.80 44.03
N PRO A 5 -23.68 21.48 44.17
CA PRO A 5 -22.89 20.65 45.08
C PRO A 5 -21.44 20.48 44.60
N LYS A 6 -20.51 20.36 45.55
CA LYS A 6 -19.07 20.19 45.31
C LYS A 6 -18.74 18.75 44.89
N LEU A 7 -17.86 18.61 43.90
CA LEU A 7 -17.20 17.34 43.57
C LEU A 7 -16.17 16.95 44.66
N PRO A 8 -15.95 15.66 44.93
CA PRO A 8 -14.94 15.19 45.88
C PRO A 8 -13.50 15.38 45.33
N HIS A 9 -12.56 15.55 46.25
CA HIS A 9 -11.15 15.85 45.95
C HIS A 9 -10.38 14.68 45.30
N ASN A 10 -9.46 15.03 44.39
CA ASN A 10 -8.50 14.09 43.80
C ASN A 10 -7.60 13.46 44.87
N GLY A 11 -7.61 12.12 44.94
CA GLY A 11 -6.62 11.35 45.67
C GLY A 11 -5.26 11.33 44.95
N HIS A 12 -4.17 11.34 45.71
CA HIS A 12 -2.80 11.34 45.18
C HIS A 12 -2.47 10.04 44.41
N ILE A 13 -2.08 10.17 43.14
CA ILE A 13 -1.36 9.12 42.42
C ILE A 13 0.15 9.31 42.65
N THR A 14 0.75 8.42 43.42
CA THR A 14 2.19 8.40 43.69
C THR A 14 2.97 7.85 42.49
N ARG A 15 3.92 8.62 41.97
CA ARG A 15 4.89 8.15 40.96
C ARG A 15 5.77 7.04 41.56
N ARG A 16 5.57 5.78 41.15
CA ARG A 16 6.58 4.73 41.37
C ARG A 16 7.64 4.80 40.27
N ARG A 17 8.87 5.10 40.68
CA ARG A 17 10.07 4.87 39.87
C ARG A 17 10.27 3.37 39.70
N PHE A 18 10.55 2.91 38.48
CA PHE A 18 11.32 1.68 38.27
C PHE A 18 12.72 2.10 37.80
N LEU A 19 13.71 1.92 38.68
CA LEU A 19 15.10 1.72 38.28
C LEU A 19 15.34 0.21 38.39
N GLY A 20 15.90 -0.40 37.34
CA GLY A 20 16.11 -1.84 37.30
C GLY A 20 17.39 -2.30 38.00
N LEU A 21 17.63 -3.61 37.97
CA LEU A 21 18.98 -4.16 37.96
C LEU A 21 19.06 -5.42 37.08
N THR A 22 20.23 -5.61 36.47
CA THR A 22 20.54 -6.51 35.35
C THR A 22 21.17 -7.85 35.82
N LEU A 23 21.53 -8.73 34.86
CA LEU A 23 22.45 -9.90 34.91
C LEU A 23 21.79 -11.25 35.28
N ILE A 24 21.97 -12.39 34.58
CA ILE A 24 22.65 -12.75 33.29
C ILE A 24 21.81 -13.83 32.56
N GLY A 25 21.86 -13.91 31.22
CA GLY A 25 21.36 -15.07 30.45
C GLY A 25 21.62 -14.95 28.94
N ALA A 26 22.85 -15.17 28.50
CA ALA A 26 23.25 -14.88 27.11
C ALA A 26 22.80 -15.95 26.09
N ALA A 27 22.09 -15.50 25.05
CA ALA A 27 22.00 -16.17 23.75
C ALA A 27 22.02 -15.09 22.66
N SER A 28 23.19 -14.86 22.07
CA SER A 28 23.43 -13.81 21.09
C SER A 28 22.83 -14.13 19.72
N LEU A 29 21.71 -13.50 19.38
CA LEU A 29 21.32 -13.30 17.98
C LEU A 29 21.79 -11.90 17.56
N GLY A 30 22.97 -11.86 16.93
CA GLY A 30 23.57 -10.61 16.47
C GLY A 30 22.75 -10.00 15.34
N ALA A 31 22.61 -8.66 15.37
CA ALA A 31 22.13 -7.91 14.22
C ALA A 31 23.12 -8.13 13.06
N ALA A 32 22.68 -8.86 12.03
CA ALA A 32 23.42 -8.99 10.79
C ALA A 32 23.27 -7.70 9.99
N ALA A 33 24.16 -6.74 10.24
CA ALA A 33 24.51 -5.77 9.21
C ALA A 33 25.13 -6.58 8.06
N THR A 34 24.35 -6.83 7.01
CA THR A 34 24.78 -7.61 5.84
C THR A 34 25.79 -6.80 5.03
N ALA A 35 27.05 -6.84 5.47
CA ALA A 35 28.17 -6.41 4.65
C ALA A 35 28.19 -7.28 3.39
N LEU A 36 27.87 -6.67 2.25
CA LEU A 36 27.92 -7.28 0.92
C LEU A 36 29.30 -7.88 0.68
N ARG A 37 29.41 -9.20 0.84
CA ARG A 37 30.60 -9.94 0.40
C ARG A 37 30.56 -10.03 -1.13
N ARG A 38 31.44 -9.26 -1.76
CA ARG A 38 31.71 -9.28 -3.19
C ARG A 38 31.82 -10.72 -3.71
N GLY A 39 30.91 -11.09 -4.61
CA GLY A 39 31.19 -12.11 -5.61
C GLY A 39 31.86 -11.45 -6.81
N ASP A 40 32.87 -12.09 -7.40
CA ASP A 40 33.60 -11.58 -8.56
C ASP A 40 32.72 -11.57 -9.83
N SER A 41 31.90 -10.53 -9.99
CA SER A 41 31.16 -10.20 -11.22
C SER A 41 31.70 -8.94 -11.93
N ASP A 42 32.88 -8.45 -11.53
CA ASP A 42 33.55 -7.19 -11.94
C ASP A 42 33.98 -7.12 -13.43
N SER A 43 33.40 -7.97 -14.30
CA SER A 43 33.69 -8.02 -15.74
C SER A 43 32.63 -7.38 -16.63
N ASP A 44 31.40 -7.11 -16.14
CA ASP A 44 30.31 -6.54 -16.95
C ASP A 44 29.94 -5.08 -16.58
N ASP A 45 30.41 -4.55 -15.44
CA ASP A 45 30.11 -3.17 -14.98
C ASP A 45 31.04 -2.08 -15.56
N ARG A 46 32.01 -2.45 -16.40
CA ARG A 46 32.87 -1.51 -17.13
C ARG A 46 32.48 -1.31 -18.59
N ARG A 47 31.22 -1.59 -18.95
CA ARG A 47 30.68 -1.14 -20.24
C ARG A 47 30.64 0.39 -20.23
N VAL A 48 31.32 1.01 -21.20
CA VAL A 48 31.22 2.45 -21.44
C VAL A 48 29.75 2.76 -21.75
N LEU A 49 29.16 3.70 -21.00
CA LEU A 49 27.79 4.15 -21.25
C LEU A 49 27.67 4.65 -22.70
N GLY A 50 26.60 4.28 -23.38
CA GLY A 50 26.36 4.73 -24.75
C GLY A 50 25.87 6.17 -24.81
N ASP A 51 25.98 6.78 -25.99
CA ASP A 51 25.20 7.97 -26.31
C ASP A 51 23.69 7.66 -26.21
N PRO A 52 22.84 8.60 -25.76
CA PRO A 52 21.40 8.41 -25.77
C PRO A 52 20.85 8.13 -27.18
N ARG A 53 20.19 6.99 -27.35
CA ARG A 53 19.56 6.51 -28.59
C ARG A 53 18.04 6.58 -28.55
N HIS A 54 17.46 6.42 -27.36
CA HIS A 54 16.02 6.38 -27.16
C HIS A 54 15.60 7.54 -26.26
N TRP A 55 14.75 8.42 -26.79
CA TRP A 55 14.34 9.65 -26.11
C TRP A 55 12.87 9.59 -25.73
N VAL A 56 12.58 9.86 -24.46
CA VAL A 56 11.26 10.23 -23.95
C VAL A 56 11.27 11.75 -23.85
N THR A 57 10.28 12.43 -24.42
CA THR A 57 10.27 13.90 -24.53
C THR A 57 8.87 14.45 -24.27
N SER A 58 8.83 15.50 -23.47
CA SER A 58 7.70 16.42 -23.28
C SER A 58 8.16 17.84 -23.65
N PRO A 59 7.28 18.86 -23.69
CA PRO A 59 7.66 20.23 -24.04
C PRO A 59 8.89 20.79 -23.31
N ASN A 60 9.07 20.44 -22.03
CA ASN A 60 10.04 21.06 -21.14
C ASN A 60 11.04 20.07 -20.48
N ARG A 61 10.90 18.77 -20.72
CA ARG A 61 11.80 17.72 -20.22
C ARG A 61 12.12 16.70 -21.29
N THR A 62 13.27 16.06 -21.14
CA THR A 62 13.65 14.92 -21.98
C THR A 62 14.52 13.96 -21.16
N ALA A 63 14.28 12.66 -21.32
CA ALA A 63 15.07 11.58 -20.72
C ALA A 63 15.62 10.71 -21.85
N GLY A 64 16.95 10.50 -21.84
CA GLY A 64 17.68 9.78 -22.86
C GLY A 64 18.24 8.47 -22.34
N PHE A 65 17.93 7.38 -23.04
CA PHE A 65 18.40 6.04 -22.74
C PHE A 65 19.33 5.52 -23.85
N ASP A 66 20.36 4.76 -23.48
CA ASP A 66 21.22 4.06 -24.45
C ASP A 66 20.60 2.74 -24.93
N ASP A 67 21.23 2.05 -25.89
CA ASP A 67 20.77 0.77 -26.43
C ASP A 67 20.68 -0.37 -25.38
N PHE A 68 21.24 -0.17 -24.19
CA PHE A 68 21.21 -1.13 -23.07
C PHE A 68 20.21 -0.73 -21.97
N GLY A 69 19.46 0.36 -22.15
CA GLY A 69 18.47 0.83 -21.19
C GLY A 69 19.03 1.60 -20.00
N ASN A 70 20.32 2.00 -20.04
CA ASN A 70 20.84 2.93 -19.06
C ASN A 70 20.21 4.31 -19.26
N LEU A 71 19.79 4.97 -18.19
CA LEU A 71 19.46 6.39 -18.20
C LEU A 71 20.77 7.21 -18.26
N VAL A 72 21.07 7.78 -19.42
CA VAL A 72 22.34 8.46 -19.71
C VAL A 72 22.21 9.97 -19.92
N ALA A 73 20.98 10.49 -20.07
CA ALA A 73 20.71 11.92 -20.13
C ALA A 73 19.37 12.27 -19.47
N LEU A 74 19.34 13.41 -18.76
CA LEU A 74 18.11 14.11 -18.36
C LEU A 74 18.28 15.57 -18.77
N ARG A 75 17.24 16.21 -19.32
CA ARG A 75 17.31 17.57 -19.87
C ARG A 75 16.21 18.49 -19.36
N ARG A 76 16.53 19.78 -19.33
CA ARG A 76 15.64 20.91 -19.03
C ARG A 76 14.99 21.49 -20.29
N ASP A 77 14.07 22.44 -20.10
CA ASP A 77 13.33 23.19 -21.12
C ASP A 77 14.27 23.88 -22.12
N ASN A 78 15.40 24.38 -21.62
CA ASN A 78 16.41 25.09 -22.40
C ASN A 78 17.36 24.17 -23.18
N GLY A 79 17.17 22.85 -23.08
CA GLY A 79 18.01 21.83 -23.74
C GLY A 79 19.27 21.44 -22.98
N ASP A 80 19.57 22.07 -21.83
CA ASP A 80 20.76 21.73 -21.04
C ASP A 80 20.65 20.31 -20.47
N ASP A 81 21.73 19.53 -20.65
CA ASP A 81 21.91 18.25 -19.97
C ASP A 81 22.15 18.47 -18.47
N LEU A 82 21.29 17.86 -17.65
CA LEU A 82 21.50 17.75 -16.21
C LEU A 82 22.73 16.87 -15.95
N PRO A 83 23.60 17.26 -15.01
CA PRO A 83 24.82 16.52 -14.77
C PRO A 83 24.46 15.20 -14.05
N LEU A 84 24.81 14.08 -14.69
CA LEU A 84 24.61 12.70 -14.23
C LEU A 84 25.97 12.00 -14.02
N ALA A 85 26.05 11.09 -13.04
CA ALA A 85 27.24 10.27 -12.85
C ALA A 85 27.41 9.24 -13.98
N THR A 86 28.64 8.88 -14.31
CA THR A 86 28.94 7.86 -15.33
C THR A 86 28.86 6.45 -14.73
N ARG A 87 27.65 6.05 -14.35
CA ARG A 87 27.34 4.76 -13.69
C ARG A 87 26.20 4.05 -14.41
N ARG A 88 26.19 2.71 -14.30
CA ARG A 88 25.13 1.86 -14.83
C ARG A 88 23.80 2.21 -14.15
N SER A 89 22.73 2.32 -14.93
CA SER A 89 21.48 2.97 -14.49
C SER A 89 20.25 2.39 -15.17
N GLY A 90 19.06 2.93 -14.85
CA GLY A 90 17.80 2.46 -15.39
C GLY A 90 17.26 1.24 -14.65
N LEU A 91 16.50 0.39 -15.35
CA LEU A 91 15.86 -0.79 -14.73
C LEU A 91 16.83 -1.95 -14.50
N SER A 92 16.72 -2.55 -13.32
CA SER A 92 17.32 -3.82 -12.97
C SER A 92 16.34 -4.71 -12.18
N LEU A 93 16.61 -6.01 -12.19
CA LEU A 93 15.93 -7.03 -11.41
C LEU A 93 16.92 -7.62 -10.42
N HIS A 94 16.60 -7.59 -9.14
CA HIS A 94 17.35 -8.30 -8.12
C HIS A 94 16.58 -9.55 -7.67
N ASP A 95 17.27 -10.68 -7.53
CA ASP A 95 16.72 -11.91 -6.94
C ASP A 95 17.36 -12.09 -5.54
N PRO A 96 16.65 -11.70 -4.46
CA PRO A 96 17.17 -11.78 -3.09
C PRO A 96 17.59 -13.19 -2.63
N VAL A 97 17.09 -14.25 -3.27
CA VAL A 97 17.42 -15.64 -2.89
C VAL A 97 18.76 -16.05 -3.45
N THR A 98 19.09 -15.64 -4.68
CA THR A 98 20.40 -15.91 -5.29
C THR A 98 21.40 -14.78 -5.07
N ASN A 99 20.96 -13.62 -4.55
CA ASN A 99 21.71 -12.37 -4.48
C ASN A 99 22.29 -11.96 -5.85
N GLU A 100 21.51 -12.14 -6.91
CA GLU A 100 21.91 -11.83 -8.29
C GLU A 100 21.13 -10.63 -8.81
N THR A 101 21.82 -9.73 -9.52
CA THR A 101 21.19 -8.61 -10.24
C THR A 101 21.27 -8.83 -11.75
N VAL A 102 20.18 -8.56 -12.46
CA VAL A 102 20.07 -8.59 -13.92
C VAL A 102 19.59 -7.22 -14.39
N TRP A 103 20.42 -6.50 -15.13
CA TRP A 103 20.03 -5.25 -15.77
C TRP A 103 19.14 -5.51 -16.98
N VAL A 104 18.13 -4.66 -17.19
CA VAL A 104 17.12 -4.84 -18.24
C VAL A 104 17.66 -4.37 -19.60
N SER A 105 18.75 -4.98 -20.07
CA SER A 105 19.42 -4.67 -21.36
C SER A 105 18.69 -5.25 -22.58
N GLY A 106 17.36 -5.21 -22.52
CA GLY A 106 16.45 -5.71 -23.55
C GLY A 106 16.27 -4.76 -24.74
N THR A 107 15.36 -5.11 -25.64
CA THR A 107 15.05 -4.25 -26.80
C THR A 107 14.35 -2.98 -26.36
N MET A 108 14.92 -1.82 -26.69
CA MET A 108 14.26 -0.52 -26.57
C MET A 108 13.66 -0.06 -27.90
N ARG A 109 12.50 0.61 -27.85
CA ARG A 109 11.80 1.20 -29.01
C ARG A 109 11.14 2.51 -28.61
N ALA A 110 11.34 3.55 -29.42
CA ALA A 110 10.57 4.79 -29.28
C ALA A 110 9.21 4.64 -29.99
N GLU A 111 8.12 4.88 -29.26
CA GLU A 111 6.75 4.69 -29.71
C GLU A 111 5.91 5.92 -29.32
N ARG A 112 5.66 6.84 -30.26
CA ARG A 112 4.74 8.00 -30.12
C ARG A 112 4.88 8.81 -28.81
N GLY A 113 6.08 9.30 -28.51
CA GLY A 113 6.34 10.09 -27.29
C GLY A 113 6.64 9.25 -26.04
N THR A 114 6.54 7.92 -26.15
CA THR A 114 6.98 6.97 -25.12
C THR A 114 8.22 6.21 -25.58
N VAL A 115 8.93 5.59 -24.64
CA VAL A 115 9.91 4.54 -24.93
C VAL A 115 9.43 3.25 -24.27
N ARG A 116 9.45 2.14 -25.01
CA ARG A 116 9.14 0.79 -24.53
C ARG A 116 10.41 -0.05 -24.49
N GLN A 117 10.64 -0.72 -23.36
CA GLN A 117 11.80 -1.57 -23.10
C GLN A 117 11.32 -2.99 -22.79
N VAL A 118 11.89 -3.99 -23.46
CA VAL A 118 11.48 -5.39 -23.31
C VAL A 118 12.68 -6.31 -23.13
N LEU A 119 12.86 -6.82 -21.91
CA LEU A 119 13.73 -7.95 -21.62
C LEU A 119 12.95 -9.24 -21.87
N GLN A 120 13.33 -9.96 -22.92
CA GLN A 120 12.83 -11.32 -23.17
C GLN A 120 13.34 -12.30 -22.11
N PRO A 121 12.64 -13.43 -21.86
CA PRO A 121 13.08 -14.44 -20.90
C PRO A 121 14.53 -14.84 -21.10
N ASP A 122 15.37 -14.54 -20.11
CA ASP A 122 16.79 -14.87 -20.12
C ASP A 122 17.02 -16.33 -19.65
N LYS A 123 18.28 -16.73 -19.44
CA LYS A 123 18.59 -18.06 -18.87
C LYS A 123 18.05 -18.27 -17.45
N LYS A 124 17.76 -17.19 -16.72
CA LYS A 124 17.13 -17.20 -15.40
C LYS A 124 15.60 -17.15 -15.49
N GLY A 125 15.05 -17.04 -16.70
CA GLY A 125 13.62 -17.02 -17.00
C GLY A 125 12.88 -15.76 -16.57
N LEU A 126 13.56 -14.67 -16.24
CA LEU A 126 12.90 -13.39 -15.97
C LEU A 126 12.61 -12.64 -17.26
N SER A 127 11.42 -12.06 -17.38
CA SER A 127 11.10 -11.09 -18.42
C SER A 127 10.53 -9.81 -17.82
N VAL A 128 10.79 -8.69 -18.50
CA VAL A 128 10.27 -7.37 -18.13
C VAL A 128 9.75 -6.68 -19.39
N GLU A 129 8.61 -6.04 -19.25
CA GLU A 129 8.14 -5.01 -20.16
C GLU A 129 7.98 -3.71 -19.37
N ALA A 130 8.56 -2.62 -19.84
CA ALA A 130 8.43 -1.29 -19.26
C ALA A 130 8.09 -0.25 -20.33
N VAL A 131 7.29 0.74 -19.96
CA VAL A 131 6.94 1.91 -20.76
C VAL A 131 7.29 3.16 -19.96
N TYR A 132 8.07 4.03 -20.59
CA TYR A 132 8.49 5.33 -20.08
C TYR A 132 7.76 6.42 -20.84
N ARG A 133 7.16 7.38 -20.13
CA ARG A 133 6.54 8.57 -20.71
C ARG A 133 6.66 9.76 -19.76
N PHE A 134 6.67 10.98 -20.29
CA PHE A 134 6.39 12.14 -19.47
C PHE A 134 4.87 12.35 -19.36
N LEU A 135 4.42 12.73 -18.17
CA LEU A 135 3.06 13.22 -17.91
C LEU A 135 2.95 14.72 -18.25
N GLU A 136 1.73 15.27 -18.19
CA GLU A 136 1.46 16.68 -18.50
C GLU A 136 2.17 17.67 -17.54
N ASP A 137 2.52 17.23 -16.33
CA ASP A 137 3.30 18.02 -15.36
C ASP A 137 4.83 17.85 -15.52
N GLU A 138 5.27 17.19 -16.61
CA GLU A 138 6.66 16.88 -16.94
C GLU A 138 7.34 15.88 -15.97
N THR A 139 6.56 15.05 -15.27
CA THR A 139 7.05 13.92 -14.46
C THR A 139 7.28 12.69 -15.32
N LEU A 140 8.38 11.97 -15.11
CA LEU A 140 8.65 10.70 -15.79
C LEU A 140 7.86 9.58 -15.11
N ASP A 141 6.79 9.13 -15.76
CA ASP A 141 5.99 7.96 -15.38
C ASP A 141 6.59 6.70 -16.01
N VAL A 142 6.85 5.70 -15.17
CA VAL A 142 7.41 4.40 -15.55
C VAL A 142 6.46 3.32 -15.07
N GLN A 143 5.87 2.59 -16.01
CA GLN A 143 4.91 1.52 -15.75
C GLN A 143 5.30 0.25 -16.50
N GLY A 144 5.01 -0.92 -15.95
CA GLY A 144 5.44 -2.17 -16.56
C GLY A 144 4.95 -3.43 -15.88
N TRP A 145 5.50 -4.55 -16.34
CA TRP A 145 5.27 -5.88 -15.82
C TRP A 145 6.60 -6.63 -15.67
N VAL A 146 6.79 -7.31 -14.55
CA VAL A 146 7.84 -8.33 -14.36
C VAL A 146 7.18 -9.71 -14.34
N ALA A 147 7.82 -10.72 -14.93
CA ALA A 147 7.30 -12.10 -14.95
C ALA A 147 8.41 -13.14 -14.77
N ASP A 148 8.07 -14.25 -14.08
CA ASP A 148 8.88 -15.47 -14.05
C ASP A 148 8.30 -16.50 -15.03
N ASN A 149 9.15 -16.98 -15.93
CA ASN A 149 8.79 -17.91 -16.99
C ASN A 149 9.35 -19.32 -16.70
N THR A 150 9.89 -19.56 -15.51
CA THR A 150 10.42 -20.88 -15.07
C THR A 150 9.35 -21.75 -14.41
N GLY A 151 8.25 -21.15 -13.95
CA GLY A 151 7.16 -21.84 -13.26
C GLY A 151 7.47 -22.15 -11.79
N ARG A 152 8.39 -21.40 -11.16
CA ARG A 152 8.73 -21.52 -9.74
C ARG A 152 8.16 -20.34 -8.93
N GLU A 153 7.99 -20.55 -7.63
CA GLU A 153 7.77 -19.44 -6.69
C GLU A 153 9.03 -18.56 -6.63
N ARG A 154 8.90 -17.25 -6.77
CA ARG A 154 10.06 -16.34 -6.84
C ARG A 154 9.80 -14.99 -6.20
N VAL A 155 10.73 -14.55 -5.35
CA VAL A 155 10.82 -13.13 -4.96
C VAL A 155 11.71 -12.39 -5.96
N VAL A 156 11.30 -11.19 -6.35
CA VAL A 156 12.10 -10.31 -7.22
C VAL A 156 11.88 -8.86 -6.80
N ASP A 157 12.96 -8.08 -6.75
CA ASP A 157 12.88 -6.63 -6.64
C ASP A 157 13.05 -6.03 -8.03
N VAL A 158 12.09 -5.24 -8.49
CA VAL A 158 12.23 -4.37 -9.66
C VAL A 158 12.82 -3.05 -9.14
N ALA A 159 14.02 -2.71 -9.59
CA ALA A 159 14.72 -1.52 -9.13
C ALA A 159 15.00 -0.55 -10.28
N PHE A 160 14.92 0.74 -10.01
CA PHE A 160 15.28 1.81 -10.96
C PHE A 160 16.29 2.77 -10.32
N SER A 161 17.41 2.97 -10.99
CA SER A 161 18.49 3.84 -10.54
C SER A 161 18.70 5.04 -11.46
N VAL A 162 18.85 6.23 -10.87
CA VAL A 162 19.28 7.46 -11.54
C VAL A 162 20.72 7.76 -11.11
N PRO A 163 21.69 7.85 -12.02
CA PRO A 163 23.10 7.93 -11.65
C PRO A 163 23.48 9.39 -11.33
N VAL A 164 23.87 9.67 -10.09
CA VAL A 164 24.10 11.02 -9.57
C VAL A 164 25.24 11.02 -8.54
N TRP A 165 26.15 12.00 -8.61
CA TRP A 165 27.18 12.13 -7.58
C TRP A 165 26.53 12.47 -6.24
N MET A 166 26.85 11.69 -5.22
CA MET A 166 26.21 11.78 -3.91
C MET A 166 26.85 12.79 -2.97
N ASP A 167 28.14 13.12 -3.16
CA ASP A 167 28.86 13.98 -2.23
C ASP A 167 28.26 15.38 -2.20
N GLY A 168 27.87 15.84 -1.02
CA GLY A 168 27.23 17.13 -0.85
C GLY A 168 25.81 17.21 -1.42
N THR A 169 25.08 16.12 -1.59
CA THR A 169 23.62 16.15 -1.86
C THR A 169 22.79 16.18 -0.56
N SER A 170 21.49 16.46 -0.66
CA SER A 170 20.52 16.51 0.44
C SER A 170 19.59 15.29 0.38
N TRP A 171 19.56 14.44 1.41
CA TRP A 171 18.57 13.37 1.54
C TRP A 171 17.40 13.84 2.41
N GLN A 172 16.18 13.69 1.90
CA GLN A 172 14.93 14.06 2.57
C GLN A 172 13.93 12.89 2.48
N PRO A 173 14.01 11.90 3.38
CA PRO A 173 13.09 10.76 3.42
C PRO A 173 11.69 11.15 3.91
N GLY A 174 11.55 12.22 4.69
CA GLY A 174 10.27 12.62 5.28
C GLY A 174 10.24 14.08 5.74
N LEU A 175 9.04 14.58 6.07
CA LEU A 175 8.79 16.00 6.35
C LEU A 175 9.59 16.60 7.53
N SER A 176 10.06 15.75 8.44
CA SER A 176 10.88 16.10 9.61
C SER A 176 12.36 15.77 9.47
N GLU A 177 12.76 15.14 8.37
CA GLU A 177 14.06 14.48 8.22
C GLU A 177 14.82 15.05 7.02
N HIS A 178 16.04 15.53 7.29
CA HIS A 178 16.92 16.12 6.29
C HIS A 178 18.38 15.88 6.70
N GLN A 179 19.16 15.27 5.81
CA GLN A 179 20.55 14.89 6.04
C GLN A 179 21.42 15.33 4.85
N ARG A 180 22.63 15.84 5.10
CA ARG A 180 23.62 16.05 4.02
C ARG A 180 24.39 14.75 3.79
N LEU A 181 24.50 14.34 2.54
CA LEU A 181 25.24 13.14 2.16
C LEU A 181 26.73 13.41 1.97
N SER A 182 27.51 12.39 2.29
CA SER A 182 28.96 12.31 2.16
C SER A 182 29.34 10.83 2.08
N ALA A 183 30.57 10.52 1.66
CA ALA A 183 31.07 9.13 1.59
C ALA A 183 31.10 8.34 2.92
N LYS A 184 30.74 8.95 4.06
CA LYS A 184 30.65 8.32 5.39
C LYS A 184 29.25 8.38 6.00
N THR A 185 28.26 8.89 5.27
CA THR A 185 26.91 9.07 5.80
C THR A 185 26.20 7.72 5.87
N GLU A 186 25.77 7.30 7.06
CA GLU A 186 24.80 6.21 7.19
C GLU A 186 23.43 6.73 6.74
N VAL A 187 22.83 6.01 5.80
CA VAL A 187 21.56 6.34 5.15
C VAL A 187 20.54 5.28 5.53
N GLN A 188 19.38 5.70 6.01
CA GLN A 188 18.20 4.85 6.16
C GLN A 188 17.31 5.05 4.94
N ALA A 189 16.79 3.94 4.43
CA ALA A 189 15.83 3.96 3.34
C ALA A 189 14.44 4.39 3.82
N GLN A 190 13.65 4.95 2.91
CA GLN A 190 12.24 5.28 3.15
C GLN A 190 11.33 4.19 2.58
N GLU A 191 10.44 3.67 3.41
CA GLU A 191 9.45 2.62 3.09
C GLU A 191 8.01 2.98 3.56
N HIS A 192 7.81 4.18 4.14
CA HIS A 192 6.53 4.63 4.73
C HIS A 192 5.84 5.74 3.95
N MET A 193 6.56 6.81 3.56
CA MET A 193 6.00 7.87 2.72
C MET A 193 6.12 7.50 1.24
N PRO A 194 5.07 7.70 0.41
CA PRO A 194 5.09 7.38 -1.02
C PRO A 194 5.93 8.36 -1.85
N VAL A 195 6.67 9.29 -1.22
CA VAL A 195 7.54 10.28 -1.85
C VAL A 195 8.80 10.45 -1.00
N ALA A 196 9.98 10.44 -1.63
CA ALA A 196 11.23 10.84 -1.00
C ALA A 196 12.15 11.57 -2.00
N LEU A 197 12.98 12.49 -1.51
CA LEU A 197 13.72 13.45 -2.35
C LEU A 197 15.23 13.43 -2.09
N LEU A 198 15.99 13.45 -3.17
CA LEU A 198 17.42 13.75 -3.21
C LEU A 198 17.63 15.14 -3.84
N GLY A 199 18.03 16.12 -3.04
CA GLY A 199 18.19 17.52 -3.44
C GLY A 199 19.63 17.99 -3.60
N ASP A 200 19.76 19.22 -4.12
CA ASP A 200 21.03 19.92 -4.37
C ASP A 200 22.02 19.16 -5.27
N ILE A 201 21.54 18.34 -6.21
CA ILE A 201 22.37 17.51 -7.09
C ILE A 201 23.18 18.42 -8.01
N GLY A 202 24.50 18.42 -7.80
CA GLY A 202 25.43 19.37 -8.44
C GLY A 202 25.15 20.85 -8.15
N GLY A 203 24.32 21.16 -7.14
CA GLY A 203 23.76 22.50 -6.92
C GLY A 203 22.79 22.97 -8.01
N GLN A 204 22.29 22.06 -8.85
CA GLN A 204 21.51 22.40 -10.04
C GLN A 204 20.04 21.96 -9.97
N TYR A 205 19.75 20.75 -9.49
CA TYR A 205 18.41 20.17 -9.48
C TYR A 205 18.16 19.27 -8.26
N ASP A 206 16.89 19.00 -7.98
CA ASP A 206 16.46 17.96 -7.04
C ASP A 206 15.74 16.85 -7.83
N LEU A 207 15.78 15.62 -7.33
CA LEU A 207 15.01 14.47 -7.82
C LEU A 207 14.10 13.94 -6.72
N ALA A 208 12.87 13.57 -7.06
CA ALA A 208 11.98 12.85 -6.16
C ALA A 208 11.43 11.59 -6.83
N PHE A 209 11.56 10.45 -6.16
CA PHE A 209 10.79 9.26 -6.51
C PHE A 209 9.44 9.32 -5.80
N SER A 210 8.40 8.82 -6.48
CA SER A 210 7.13 8.54 -5.83
C SER A 210 6.44 7.27 -6.36
N VAL A 211 5.60 6.68 -5.50
CA VAL A 211 4.75 5.52 -5.80
C VAL A 211 3.31 6.01 -5.86
N PRO A 212 2.61 5.88 -7.00
CA PRO A 212 1.22 6.33 -7.14
C PRO A 212 0.28 5.67 -6.12
N PRO A 213 -0.72 6.40 -5.58
CA PRO A 213 -1.61 5.90 -4.53
C PRO A 213 -2.57 4.81 -5.03
N ASP A 214 -2.78 4.71 -6.35
CA ASP A 214 -3.55 3.67 -7.03
C ASP A 214 -2.72 2.40 -7.34
N HIS A 215 -1.39 2.43 -7.14
CA HIS A 215 -0.47 1.32 -7.34
C HIS A 215 0.30 0.94 -6.04
N PRO A 216 -0.41 0.55 -4.96
CA PRO A 216 0.23 0.19 -3.70
C PRO A 216 1.12 -1.05 -3.85
N VAL A 217 2.36 -0.95 -3.39
CA VAL A 217 3.40 -1.98 -3.49
C VAL A 217 4.36 -1.84 -2.30
N LEU A 218 5.07 -2.91 -1.94
CA LEU A 218 6.19 -2.80 -0.99
C LEU A 218 7.38 -2.15 -1.70
N PHE A 219 7.80 -0.97 -1.23
CA PHE A 219 8.86 -0.20 -1.85
C PHE A 219 9.95 0.23 -0.86
N GLU A 220 11.07 0.65 -1.42
CA GLU A 220 12.20 1.23 -0.70
C GLU A 220 12.81 2.33 -1.57
N ILE A 221 12.92 3.56 -1.06
CA ILE A 221 13.63 4.66 -1.73
C ILE A 221 14.87 5.01 -0.91
N GLN A 222 16.05 5.01 -1.54
CA GLN A 222 17.30 5.38 -0.88
C GLN A 222 18.37 5.95 -1.84
N PRO A 223 19.25 6.84 -1.34
CA PRO A 223 20.59 7.03 -1.90
C PRO A 223 21.43 5.75 -1.83
N ASP A 224 22.04 5.34 -2.94
CA ASP A 224 23.13 4.37 -3.00
C ASP A 224 24.47 5.11 -3.13
N LEU A 225 25.22 5.15 -2.02
CA LEU A 225 26.49 5.85 -1.93
C LEU A 225 27.67 5.09 -2.59
N GLU A 226 27.58 3.76 -2.73
CA GLU A 226 28.66 2.96 -3.35
C GLU A 226 28.57 3.04 -4.88
N ASN A 227 27.33 3.00 -5.41
CA ASN A 227 27.06 3.04 -6.84
C ASN A 227 26.81 4.44 -7.40
N GLU A 228 26.83 5.49 -6.57
CA GLU A 228 26.50 6.88 -6.93
C GLU A 228 25.15 6.97 -7.67
N ALA A 229 24.09 6.45 -7.04
CA ALA A 229 22.78 6.33 -7.68
C ALA A 229 21.62 6.61 -6.71
N PHE A 230 20.65 7.42 -7.12
CA PHE A 230 19.37 7.52 -6.40
C PHE A 230 18.50 6.34 -6.83
N LEU A 231 18.00 5.57 -5.87
CA LEU A 231 17.44 4.24 -6.10
C LEU A 231 16.03 4.10 -5.54
N LEU A 232 15.14 3.55 -6.36
CA LEU A 232 13.87 2.95 -5.95
C LEU A 232 13.97 1.43 -6.13
N ARG A 233 13.47 0.66 -5.16
CA ARG A 233 13.22 -0.79 -5.26
C ARG A 233 11.74 -1.07 -5.00
N LEU A 234 11.11 -1.92 -5.80
CA LEU A 234 9.73 -2.40 -5.67
C LEU A 234 9.75 -3.92 -5.55
N ARG A 235 9.16 -4.49 -4.48
CA ARG A 235 9.34 -5.89 -4.10
C ARG A 235 8.10 -6.75 -4.42
N PHE A 236 8.30 -7.86 -5.12
CA PHE A 236 7.23 -8.72 -5.65
C PHE A 236 7.40 -10.21 -5.34
N GLY A 237 6.31 -10.97 -5.41
CA GLY A 237 6.24 -12.40 -5.09
C GLY A 237 5.58 -13.18 -6.22
N LEU A 238 6.33 -13.49 -7.27
CA LEU A 238 5.79 -14.13 -8.47
C LEU A 238 5.44 -15.60 -8.18
N SER A 239 4.15 -15.94 -8.25
CA SER A 239 3.67 -17.31 -7.99
C SER A 239 2.96 -17.95 -9.19
N PRO A 240 3.34 -19.17 -9.63
CA PRO A 240 2.59 -19.92 -10.63
C PRO A 240 1.21 -20.36 -10.13
N ALA A 241 0.97 -20.32 -8.81
CA ALA A 241 -0.32 -20.61 -8.19
C ALA A 241 -1.28 -19.41 -8.22
N ALA A 242 -0.80 -18.19 -8.49
CA ALA A 242 -1.65 -17.00 -8.62
C ALA A 242 -2.59 -17.09 -9.83
N GLY A 243 -3.73 -16.40 -9.73
CA GLY A 243 -4.80 -16.39 -10.73
C GLY A 243 -4.69 -15.26 -11.74
N GLY A 244 -5.40 -15.39 -12.86
CA GLY A 244 -5.61 -14.30 -13.83
C GLY A 244 -4.31 -13.65 -14.33
N ALA A 245 -4.28 -12.32 -14.29
CA ALA A 245 -3.13 -11.52 -14.74
C ALA A 245 -1.89 -11.67 -13.84
N LEU A 246 -2.05 -12.09 -12.59
CA LEU A 246 -0.98 -12.18 -11.59
C LEU A 246 -0.19 -13.51 -11.61
N ARG A 247 -0.58 -14.47 -12.46
CA ARG A 247 0.07 -15.79 -12.54
C ARG A 247 1.54 -15.70 -12.93
N SER A 248 2.45 -15.76 -11.95
CA SER A 248 3.89 -15.53 -12.08
C SER A 248 4.26 -14.14 -12.65
N ARG A 249 3.45 -13.10 -12.39
CA ARG A 249 3.68 -11.75 -12.95
C ARG A 249 3.08 -10.63 -12.11
N ALA A 250 3.87 -9.61 -11.83
CA ALA A 250 3.43 -8.42 -11.12
C ALA A 250 3.43 -7.17 -12.03
N PRO A 251 2.41 -6.31 -11.96
CA PRO A 251 2.50 -4.96 -12.48
C PRO A 251 3.37 -4.10 -11.55
N PHE A 252 4.15 -3.18 -12.12
CA PHE A 252 4.88 -2.17 -11.35
C PHE A 252 4.64 -0.79 -11.95
N ARG A 253 4.63 0.25 -11.10
CA ARG A 253 4.54 1.64 -11.52
C ARG A 253 5.25 2.55 -10.50
N PHE A 254 5.95 3.56 -11.00
CA PHE A 254 6.53 4.63 -10.21
C PHE A 254 6.71 5.90 -11.03
N GLU A 255 6.95 7.01 -10.34
CA GLU A 255 7.08 8.34 -10.90
C GLU A 255 8.42 8.96 -10.46
N LEU A 256 9.09 9.66 -11.37
CA LEU A 256 10.33 10.41 -11.10
C LEU A 256 10.13 11.89 -11.47
N ASP A 257 10.13 12.73 -10.45
CA ASP A 257 10.05 14.19 -10.54
C ASP A 257 11.45 14.81 -10.71
N ILE A 258 11.58 15.76 -11.66
CA ILE A 258 12.81 16.52 -11.93
C ILE A 258 12.55 17.99 -11.59
N LEU A 259 13.09 18.43 -10.45
CA LEU A 259 12.74 19.69 -9.81
C LEU A 259 13.92 20.71 -9.85
N PRO A 260 13.65 22.02 -9.74
CA PRO A 260 14.70 23.02 -9.52
C PRO A 260 15.51 22.74 -8.23
N ALA A 261 16.78 23.16 -8.19
CA ALA A 261 17.58 23.07 -6.96
C ALA A 261 16.89 23.75 -5.77
N GLY A 262 16.90 23.10 -4.62
CA GLY A 262 16.35 23.64 -3.38
C GLY A 262 14.82 23.67 -3.34
N ALA A 263 14.15 22.94 -4.24
CA ALA A 263 12.71 22.70 -4.20
C ALA A 263 12.30 22.02 -2.89
N GLY A 264 13.05 21.00 -2.48
CA GLY A 264 12.83 20.24 -1.26
C GLY A 264 11.51 19.44 -1.24
N LEU A 265 11.35 18.60 -0.22
CA LEU A 265 10.27 17.60 -0.16
C LEU A 265 8.86 18.23 -0.16
N ARG A 266 8.69 19.49 0.27
CA ARG A 266 7.39 20.17 0.23
C ARG A 266 6.89 20.42 -1.20
N LEU A 267 7.76 20.82 -2.13
CA LEU A 267 7.35 21.03 -3.52
C LEU A 267 7.13 19.68 -4.25
N ALA A 268 7.92 18.66 -3.91
CA ALA A 268 7.70 17.30 -4.40
C ALA A 268 6.32 16.76 -3.98
N LEU A 269 5.94 16.94 -2.70
CA LEU A 269 4.62 16.55 -2.21
C LEU A 269 3.48 17.37 -2.82
N ASP A 270 3.67 18.67 -3.04
CA ASP A 270 2.67 19.53 -3.70
C ASP A 270 2.37 19.05 -5.13
N ARG A 271 3.41 18.73 -5.92
CA ARG A 271 3.27 18.11 -7.25
C ARG A 271 2.61 16.73 -7.18
N TYR A 272 3.02 15.87 -6.26
CA TYR A 272 2.43 14.55 -6.08
C TYR A 272 0.93 14.63 -5.74
N TYR A 273 0.50 15.53 -4.85
CA TYR A 273 -0.91 15.74 -4.54
C TYR A 273 -1.70 16.37 -5.71
N ALA A 274 -1.08 17.27 -6.47
CA ALA A 274 -1.69 17.86 -7.66
C ALA A 274 -1.87 16.85 -8.82
N ARG A 275 -1.00 15.84 -8.90
CA ARG A 275 -1.03 14.76 -9.90
C ARG A 275 -2.05 13.68 -9.60
N HIS A 276 -2.30 13.42 -8.31
CA HIS A 276 -3.26 12.40 -7.81
C HIS A 276 -4.45 13.06 -7.08
N PRO A 277 -5.17 14.02 -7.71
CA PRO A 277 -6.16 14.85 -7.01
C PRO A 277 -7.35 14.02 -6.51
N GLU A 278 -7.74 12.95 -7.18
CA GLU A 278 -8.80 12.05 -6.73
C GLU A 278 -8.46 11.32 -5.42
N ALA A 279 -7.19 11.03 -5.15
CA ALA A 279 -6.76 10.44 -3.88
C ALA A 279 -6.76 11.45 -2.72
N PHE A 280 -6.41 12.71 -2.98
CA PHE A 280 -6.17 13.72 -1.93
C PHE A 280 -7.23 14.84 -1.82
N ALA A 281 -8.19 14.93 -2.74
CA ALA A 281 -9.25 15.92 -2.69
C ALA A 281 -10.13 15.77 -1.44
N SER A 282 -10.25 16.86 -0.68
CA SER A 282 -11.23 16.97 0.40
C SER A 282 -12.66 16.97 -0.16
N ARG A 283 -13.31 15.81 -0.11
CA ARG A 283 -14.75 15.64 -0.42
C ARG A 283 -15.66 16.13 0.72
N VAL A 284 -15.06 16.60 1.82
CA VAL A 284 -15.77 17.10 3.00
C VAL A 284 -15.64 18.63 3.09
N HIS A 285 -16.77 19.28 3.35
CA HIS A 285 -16.93 20.74 3.48
C HIS A 285 -17.25 21.16 4.92
N ARG A 286 -17.51 20.18 5.79
CA ARG A 286 -17.70 20.34 7.24
C ARG A 286 -16.79 19.38 7.99
N TYR A 287 -16.20 19.88 9.06
CA TYR A 287 -15.49 19.08 10.05
C TYR A 287 -16.27 19.04 11.36
N GLY A 288 -16.09 17.97 12.12
CA GLY A 288 -16.69 17.78 13.44
C GLY A 288 -16.25 16.45 14.04
N PHE A 289 -16.80 16.10 15.20
CA PHE A 289 -16.57 14.81 15.82
C PHE A 289 -17.26 13.67 15.05
N TRP A 290 -16.79 12.46 15.32
CA TRP A 290 -17.29 11.20 14.80
C TRP A 290 -18.40 10.65 15.71
N GLN A 291 -19.58 10.37 15.16
CA GLN A 291 -20.69 9.67 15.85
C GLN A 291 -20.87 8.26 15.29
N ILE A 292 -21.37 7.35 16.13
CA ILE A 292 -21.56 5.91 15.80
C ILE A 292 -22.95 5.41 16.24
N ALA A 293 -23.73 6.31 16.82
CA ALA A 293 -25.15 6.15 17.06
C ALA A 293 -25.87 7.25 16.30
N ARG A 294 -27.19 7.10 16.14
CA ARG A 294 -28.06 8.15 15.63
C ARG A 294 -27.79 9.49 16.33
N ARG A 295 -27.83 10.57 15.55
CA ARG A 295 -27.64 11.95 16.00
C ARG A 295 -28.48 12.34 17.23
N ASP A 296 -29.72 11.84 17.33
CA ASP A 296 -30.65 12.13 18.44
C ASP A 296 -30.26 11.47 19.78
N ALA A 297 -29.29 10.56 19.80
CA ALA A 297 -28.70 10.02 21.02
C ALA A 297 -27.71 10.98 21.72
N TYR A 298 -27.29 12.06 21.06
CA TYR A 298 -26.26 12.98 21.57
C TYR A 298 -26.85 14.31 22.06
N ALA A 299 -26.41 14.77 23.24
CA ALA A 299 -26.89 16.02 23.84
C ALA A 299 -26.39 17.31 23.14
N ARG A 300 -25.39 17.20 22.25
CA ARG A 300 -24.82 18.32 21.47
C ARG A 300 -24.52 17.88 20.03
N PRO A 301 -25.55 17.53 19.24
CA PRO A 301 -25.38 16.91 17.93
C PRO A 301 -24.74 17.85 16.90
N GLN A 302 -24.71 19.17 17.15
CA GLN A 302 -24.11 20.16 16.27
C GLN A 302 -22.57 20.07 16.16
N TYR A 303 -21.89 19.45 17.14
CA TYR A 303 -20.44 19.28 17.09
C TYR A 303 -19.98 18.07 16.27
N TYR A 304 -20.90 17.19 15.88
CA TYR A 304 -20.59 16.06 15.04
C TYR A 304 -20.60 16.50 13.57
N GLY A 305 -19.73 15.88 12.77
CA GLY A 305 -19.58 16.13 11.34
C GLY A 305 -19.64 14.85 10.51
N PHE A 306 -19.44 13.68 11.14
CA PHE A 306 -19.37 12.38 10.48
C PHE A 306 -20.14 11.34 11.30
N HIS A 307 -20.95 10.52 10.63
CA HIS A 307 -21.68 9.40 11.21
C HIS A 307 -21.22 8.10 10.56
N GLU A 308 -20.57 7.23 11.35
CA GLU A 308 -20.35 5.82 11.04
C GLU A 308 -21.67 5.07 11.15
N THR A 309 -22.29 4.74 10.02
CA THR A 309 -23.59 4.05 9.98
C THR A 309 -23.41 2.56 9.75
N GLY A 310 -24.17 1.73 10.47
CA GLY A 310 -24.02 0.28 10.56
C GLY A 310 -24.72 -0.30 11.80
N TYR A 311 -24.96 0.54 12.80
CA TYR A 311 -25.49 0.11 14.10
C TYR A 311 -26.89 -0.51 13.98
N ALA A 312 -27.76 0.09 13.16
CA ALA A 312 -29.10 -0.41 12.93
C ALA A 312 -29.26 -1.19 11.62
N GLN A 313 -28.18 -1.41 10.86
CA GLN A 313 -28.20 -2.17 9.60
C GLN A 313 -28.95 -3.48 9.76
N GLY A 314 -28.55 -4.33 10.71
CA GLY A 314 -29.15 -5.64 11.00
C GLY A 314 -30.63 -5.65 11.43
N LYS A 315 -31.23 -4.48 11.70
CA LYS A 315 -32.64 -4.35 12.07
C LYS A 315 -33.54 -4.03 10.87
N ALA A 316 -33.00 -4.13 9.65
CA ALA A 316 -33.68 -3.83 8.41
C ALA A 316 -33.86 -5.10 7.54
N HIS A 317 -34.62 -4.97 6.47
CA HIS A 317 -34.74 -5.99 5.43
C HIS A 317 -34.43 -5.43 4.04
N ASN A 318 -34.18 -4.12 3.95
CA ASN A 318 -33.89 -3.39 2.73
C ASN A 318 -33.21 -2.05 3.07
N LEU A 319 -32.61 -1.40 2.07
CA LEU A 319 -31.91 -0.12 2.21
C LEU A 319 -32.81 0.99 2.81
N ALA A 320 -34.10 1.05 2.43
CA ALA A 320 -35.01 2.09 2.91
C ALA A 320 -35.34 1.93 4.41
N GLU A 321 -35.36 0.70 4.95
CA GLU A 321 -35.43 0.46 6.39
C GLU A 321 -34.12 0.82 7.09
N TYR A 322 -32.98 0.49 6.50
CA TYR A 322 -31.68 0.84 7.05
C TYR A 322 -31.51 2.36 7.19
N GLU A 323 -31.83 3.13 6.13
CA GLU A 323 -31.89 4.60 6.13
C GLU A 323 -32.68 5.17 7.33
N ARG A 324 -33.87 4.61 7.61
CA ARG A 324 -34.76 5.08 8.68
C ARG A 324 -34.25 4.66 10.06
N ASN A 325 -33.76 3.43 10.17
CA ASN A 325 -33.36 2.83 11.43
C ASN A 325 -32.10 3.51 11.99
N ASP A 326 -31.09 3.73 11.14
CA ASP A 326 -29.86 4.45 11.52
C ASP A 326 -29.98 5.97 11.42
N GLY A 327 -31.11 6.48 10.90
CA GLY A 327 -31.46 7.89 11.01
C GLY A 327 -30.70 8.82 10.05
N TRP A 328 -30.34 8.35 8.85
CA TRP A 328 -29.58 9.14 7.86
C TRP A 328 -30.27 10.46 7.49
N GLY A 329 -31.61 10.51 7.56
CA GLY A 329 -32.37 11.77 7.38
C GLY A 329 -32.08 12.82 8.47
N LEU A 330 -31.74 12.40 9.69
CA LEU A 330 -31.34 13.31 10.77
C LEU A 330 -29.94 13.90 10.52
N ASP A 331 -29.10 13.21 9.76
CA ASP A 331 -27.76 13.66 9.36
C ASP A 331 -27.84 14.63 8.17
N GLU A 332 -28.70 14.34 7.19
CA GLU A 332 -29.06 15.25 6.09
C GLU A 332 -29.60 16.58 6.64
N GLU A 333 -30.59 16.54 7.56
CA GLU A 333 -31.08 17.71 8.29
C GLU A 333 -30.01 18.42 9.14
N ALA A 334 -28.92 17.74 9.48
CA ALA A 334 -27.80 18.31 10.21
C ALA A 334 -26.79 19.01 9.32
N GLY A 335 -26.63 18.56 8.07
CA GLY A 335 -25.39 18.66 7.31
C GLY A 335 -24.25 17.83 7.93
N VAL A 336 -24.53 16.62 8.42
CA VAL A 336 -23.55 15.63 8.91
C VAL A 336 -23.34 14.60 7.81
N TYR A 337 -22.09 14.21 7.57
CA TYR A 337 -21.76 13.19 6.58
C TYR A 337 -22.17 11.80 7.05
N THR A 338 -23.07 11.16 6.31
CA THR A 338 -23.47 9.76 6.49
C THR A 338 -22.46 8.86 5.80
N LEU A 339 -21.66 8.13 6.58
CA LEU A 339 -20.59 7.27 6.10
C LEU A 339 -20.91 5.81 6.44
N ALA A 340 -21.32 5.05 5.42
CA ALA A 340 -21.72 3.66 5.64
C ALA A 340 -20.51 2.78 5.95
N TYR A 341 -20.58 2.06 7.06
CA TYR A 341 -19.53 1.20 7.59
C TYR A 341 -19.28 0.00 6.69
N THR A 342 -18.02 -0.27 6.43
CA THR A 342 -17.56 -1.56 5.93
C THR A 342 -16.20 -1.93 6.52
N ILE A 343 -15.87 -3.21 6.42
CA ILE A 343 -14.58 -3.75 6.80
C ILE A 343 -14.17 -4.82 5.80
N VAL A 344 -13.01 -4.62 5.16
CA VAL A 344 -12.53 -5.48 4.06
C VAL A 344 -11.36 -6.38 4.48
N GLY A 345 -10.73 -6.08 5.61
CA GLY A 345 -9.62 -6.86 6.17
C GLY A 345 -10.02 -8.07 7.01
N GLN A 346 -11.30 -8.24 7.35
CA GLN A 346 -11.80 -9.42 8.07
C GLN A 346 -13.11 -9.97 7.47
N GLY A 347 -13.30 -11.28 7.62
CA GLY A 347 -14.60 -11.95 7.57
C GLY A 347 -14.81 -12.71 8.87
N GLU A 348 -16.03 -12.83 9.37
CA GLU A 348 -16.26 -13.43 10.68
C GLU A 348 -17.56 -14.23 10.74
N ILE A 349 -17.46 -15.49 11.16
CA ILE A 349 -18.61 -16.31 11.51
C ILE A 349 -18.99 -16.05 12.96
N THR A 350 -20.27 -15.84 13.21
CA THR A 350 -20.82 -15.39 14.49
C THR A 350 -21.86 -16.35 15.06
N ASN A 351 -22.21 -16.15 16.32
CA ASN A 351 -23.29 -16.84 17.05
C ASN A 351 -23.04 -18.36 17.14
N LEU A 352 -21.78 -18.76 17.28
CA LEU A 352 -21.41 -20.16 17.45
C LEU A 352 -21.90 -20.67 18.83
N PRO A 353 -22.41 -21.91 18.93
CA PRO A 353 -22.86 -22.49 20.20
C PRO A 353 -21.78 -22.48 21.30
N SER A 354 -20.52 -22.64 20.90
CA SER A 354 -19.33 -22.51 21.75
C SER A 354 -18.15 -22.00 20.93
N LEU A 355 -17.10 -21.51 21.59
CA LEU A 355 -15.87 -21.10 20.92
C LEU A 355 -15.02 -22.34 20.57
N PRO A 356 -14.62 -22.56 19.30
CA PRO A 356 -13.93 -23.79 18.90
C PRO A 356 -12.51 -23.89 19.46
N GLU A 357 -12.23 -24.91 20.27
CA GLU A 357 -10.95 -25.07 20.99
C GLU A 357 -9.76 -25.43 20.09
N THR A 358 -10.00 -26.00 18.91
CA THR A 358 -8.94 -26.45 17.98
C THR A 358 -9.11 -25.87 16.58
N TYR A 359 -8.02 -25.87 15.81
CA TYR A 359 -8.03 -25.46 14.40
C TYR A 359 -9.02 -26.29 13.57
N ASN A 360 -9.03 -27.62 13.74
CA ASN A 360 -9.96 -28.49 13.02
C ASN A 360 -11.43 -28.29 13.46
N ALA A 361 -11.67 -27.97 14.73
CA ALA A 361 -13.01 -27.56 15.17
C ALA A 361 -13.43 -26.21 14.59
N THR A 362 -12.48 -25.30 14.37
CA THR A 362 -12.72 -24.00 13.74
C THR A 362 -13.07 -24.15 12.26
N LEU A 363 -12.35 -25.00 11.52
CA LEU A 363 -12.67 -25.30 10.12
C LEU A 363 -14.05 -25.97 9.98
N ARG A 364 -14.38 -26.94 10.84
CA ARG A 364 -15.73 -27.51 10.88
C ARG A 364 -16.79 -26.47 11.19
N ALA A 365 -16.53 -25.58 12.17
CA ALA A 365 -17.45 -24.50 12.50
C ALA A 365 -17.71 -23.57 11.31
N LEU A 366 -16.71 -23.29 10.45
CA LEU A 366 -16.91 -22.54 9.20
C LEU A 366 -17.80 -23.31 8.20
N THR A 367 -17.52 -24.59 7.96
CA THR A 367 -18.32 -25.42 7.04
C THR A 367 -19.76 -25.61 7.51
N GLU A 368 -19.96 -25.90 8.80
CA GLU A 368 -21.25 -26.18 9.43
C GLU A 368 -22.05 -24.91 9.79
N TRP A 369 -21.47 -23.72 9.60
CA TRP A 369 -22.13 -22.45 9.93
C TRP A 369 -23.39 -22.23 9.08
N THR A 370 -24.51 -22.00 9.74
CA THR A 370 -25.84 -21.86 9.10
C THR A 370 -26.64 -20.69 9.67
N ALA A 371 -26.01 -19.82 10.46
CA ALA A 371 -26.65 -18.58 10.90
C ALA A 371 -26.89 -17.67 9.69
N SER A 372 -27.98 -16.91 9.71
CA SER A 372 -28.34 -16.05 8.59
C SER A 372 -27.26 -14.97 8.35
N ALA A 373 -26.51 -15.11 7.27
CA ALA A 373 -26.00 -13.96 6.56
C ALA A 373 -27.20 -13.25 5.92
N ASN A 374 -27.33 -11.95 6.16
CA ASN A 374 -28.26 -11.10 5.44
C ASN A 374 -27.78 -9.66 5.61
N GLN A 375 -27.54 -9.02 4.47
CA GLN A 375 -26.97 -7.69 4.30
C GLN A 375 -27.72 -6.59 5.07
N PHE A 376 -28.98 -6.84 5.46
CA PHE A 376 -29.77 -5.96 6.33
C PHE A 376 -30.37 -6.68 7.55
N GLY A 377 -30.48 -8.01 7.58
CA GLY A 377 -31.13 -8.74 8.67
C GLY A 377 -30.14 -9.52 9.55
N GLY A 378 -30.00 -9.12 10.81
CA GLY A 378 -29.17 -9.83 11.78
C GLY A 378 -29.03 -9.08 13.10
N PRO A 379 -28.48 -9.69 14.16
CA PRO A 379 -28.26 -9.01 15.43
C PRO A 379 -27.08 -8.00 15.32
N SER A 380 -27.30 -6.85 14.68
CA SER A 380 -26.28 -5.77 14.66
C SER A 380 -26.08 -5.20 16.05
N PRO A 381 -24.81 -4.92 16.42
CA PRO A 381 -24.44 -3.49 16.39
C PRO A 381 -23.20 -3.07 15.57
N ARG A 382 -22.34 -3.98 15.05
CA ARG A 382 -21.20 -3.66 14.14
C ARG A 382 -20.86 -4.87 13.28
N LEU A 383 -21.34 -4.91 12.03
CA LEU A 383 -21.63 -6.18 11.35
C LEU A 383 -20.44 -6.84 10.62
N PRO A 384 -20.16 -8.11 10.91
CA PRO A 384 -19.39 -8.99 10.03
C PRO A 384 -20.23 -9.68 8.94
N ASN A 385 -21.54 -9.43 8.86
CA ASN A 385 -22.48 -10.14 7.97
C ASN A 385 -23.07 -9.25 6.86
N SER A 386 -22.22 -8.48 6.18
CA SER A 386 -22.62 -7.59 5.07
C SER A 386 -22.97 -8.31 3.75
N TYR A 387 -23.39 -9.57 3.82
CA TYR A 387 -23.54 -10.51 2.69
C TYR A 387 -24.98 -10.98 2.50
N THR A 388 -25.35 -11.36 1.28
CA THR A 388 -26.73 -11.75 0.97
C THR A 388 -27.03 -13.21 1.31
N ASP A 389 -26.02 -14.06 1.23
CA ASP A 389 -26.11 -15.51 1.45
C ASP A 389 -24.96 -16.03 2.34
N VAL A 390 -25.23 -17.13 3.06
CA VAL A 390 -24.30 -17.72 4.02
C VAL A 390 -23.19 -18.52 3.34
N GLU A 391 -23.48 -19.17 2.21
CA GLU A 391 -22.48 -19.88 1.42
C GLU A 391 -21.64 -18.91 0.59
N GLU A 392 -22.23 -17.81 0.09
CA GLU A 392 -21.49 -16.66 -0.48
C GLU A 392 -20.46 -16.11 0.52
N HIS A 393 -20.86 -15.85 1.78
CA HIS A 393 -19.92 -15.37 2.81
C HIS A 393 -18.81 -16.40 3.11
N LYS A 394 -19.13 -17.70 3.22
CA LYS A 394 -18.12 -18.75 3.38
C LYS A 394 -17.13 -18.76 2.22
N GLN A 395 -17.62 -18.70 0.97
CA GLN A 395 -16.76 -18.66 -0.22
C GLN A 395 -15.87 -17.41 -0.24
N ILE A 396 -16.39 -16.24 0.15
CA ILE A 396 -15.60 -15.01 0.25
C ILE A 396 -14.49 -15.15 1.30
N ILE A 397 -14.77 -15.75 2.46
CA ILE A 397 -13.75 -16.10 3.46
C ILE A 397 -12.74 -17.07 2.84
N GLU A 398 -13.18 -18.18 2.23
CA GLU A 398 -12.29 -19.18 1.62
C GLU A 398 -11.45 -18.63 0.48
N ASN A 399 -11.94 -17.66 -0.29
CA ASN A 399 -11.21 -17.02 -1.39
C ASN A 399 -10.28 -15.90 -0.94
N SER A 400 -10.53 -15.28 0.20
CA SER A 400 -9.81 -14.07 0.63
C SER A 400 -8.92 -14.31 1.85
N ALA A 401 -9.18 -15.33 2.67
CA ALA A 401 -8.46 -15.57 3.92
C ALA A 401 -6.96 -15.79 3.70
N LEU A 402 -6.17 -15.18 4.58
CA LEU A 402 -4.72 -15.29 4.58
C LEU A 402 -4.31 -16.67 5.11
N HIS A 403 -3.26 -17.26 4.54
CA HIS A 403 -2.62 -18.45 5.11
C HIS A 403 -1.42 -18.04 5.96
N PHE A 404 -1.17 -18.74 7.06
CA PHE A 404 0.16 -18.83 7.66
C PHE A 404 0.94 -20.03 7.09
N ALA A 405 2.19 -20.19 7.52
CA ALA A 405 3.05 -21.31 7.12
C ALA A 405 2.34 -22.69 7.19
N ALA A 406 2.66 -23.55 6.22
CA ALA A 406 2.02 -24.85 5.98
C ALA A 406 0.52 -24.78 5.57
N ASP A 407 0.14 -23.75 4.80
CA ASP A 407 -1.18 -23.59 4.15
C ASP A 407 -2.38 -23.69 5.11
N ARG A 408 -2.23 -23.14 6.32
CA ARG A 408 -3.28 -23.06 7.33
C ARG A 408 -3.86 -21.66 7.42
N LEU A 409 -5.18 -21.53 7.57
CA LEU A 409 -5.85 -20.23 7.68
C LEU A 409 -5.38 -19.47 8.91
N HIS A 410 -5.11 -18.17 8.75
CA HIS A 410 -5.11 -17.23 9.86
C HIS A 410 -6.53 -17.16 10.45
N LEU A 411 -6.63 -17.24 11.78
CA LEU A 411 -7.90 -17.15 12.49
C LEU A 411 -7.72 -16.54 13.88
N VAL A 412 -8.70 -15.76 14.31
CA VAL A 412 -8.81 -15.18 15.65
C VAL A 412 -10.12 -15.68 16.26
N ARG A 413 -10.01 -16.36 17.40
CA ARG A 413 -11.16 -16.88 18.15
C ARG A 413 -11.46 -15.93 19.28
N ARG A 414 -12.66 -15.35 19.30
CA ARG A 414 -13.05 -14.31 20.25
C ARG A 414 -14.54 -14.40 20.60
N THR A 415 -14.88 -13.99 21.81
CA THR A 415 -16.27 -13.66 22.16
C THR A 415 -16.44 -12.16 21.99
N THR A 416 -17.32 -11.74 21.09
CA THR A 416 -17.57 -10.33 20.73
C THR A 416 -18.91 -9.86 21.30
N ALA A 417 -19.05 -8.55 21.51
CA ALA A 417 -20.31 -7.97 21.97
C ALA A 417 -21.42 -7.98 20.90
N TRP A 418 -21.06 -8.16 19.62
CA TRP A 418 -21.98 -8.20 18.48
C TRP A 418 -22.31 -9.61 18.01
N GLY A 419 -21.31 -10.48 17.92
CA GLY A 419 -21.43 -11.83 17.35
C GLY A 419 -21.39 -12.96 18.38
N GLY A 420 -21.34 -12.68 19.69
CA GLY A 420 -21.18 -13.72 20.71
C GLY A 420 -19.89 -14.51 20.47
N ASN A 421 -19.93 -15.84 20.59
CA ASN A 421 -18.78 -16.67 20.20
C ASN A 421 -18.57 -16.59 18.68
N SER A 422 -17.40 -16.08 18.27
CA SER A 422 -17.08 -15.77 16.89
C SER A 422 -15.71 -16.29 16.49
N VAL A 423 -15.54 -16.54 15.18
CA VAL A 423 -14.22 -16.74 14.58
C VAL A 423 -14.05 -15.74 13.45
N THR A 424 -12.99 -14.96 13.55
CA THR A 424 -12.57 -13.97 12.57
C THR A 424 -11.44 -14.54 11.72
N PHE A 425 -11.48 -14.28 10.43
CA PHE A 425 -10.44 -14.61 9.45
C PHE A 425 -9.91 -13.30 8.87
N PRO A 426 -8.62 -12.97 9.04
CA PRO A 426 -7.98 -11.91 8.27
C PRO A 426 -8.07 -12.23 6.77
N LEU A 427 -8.47 -11.25 5.96
CA LEU A 427 -8.68 -11.40 4.52
C LEU A 427 -7.74 -10.48 3.74
N ASN A 428 -7.42 -10.86 2.50
CA ASN A 428 -6.69 -10.05 1.53
C ASN A 428 -7.69 -9.16 0.75
N PRO A 429 -7.66 -7.82 0.91
CA PRO A 429 -8.55 -6.91 0.19
C PRO A 429 -8.01 -6.50 -1.19
N ASN A 430 -7.08 -7.25 -1.79
CA ASN A 430 -6.59 -6.99 -3.15
C ASN A 430 -7.69 -7.31 -4.20
N PRO A 431 -8.18 -6.32 -4.99
CA PRO A 431 -9.20 -6.55 -6.01
C PRO A 431 -8.71 -7.33 -7.23
N ASN A 432 -7.39 -7.39 -7.45
CA ASN A 432 -6.76 -8.05 -8.59
C ASN A 432 -6.59 -9.56 -8.44
N LEU A 433 -7.00 -10.12 -7.30
CA LEU A 433 -7.06 -11.57 -7.10
C LEU A 433 -8.10 -12.19 -8.02
N ALA A 434 -7.77 -13.29 -8.70
CA ALA A 434 -8.69 -13.99 -9.60
C ALA A 434 -8.94 -15.47 -9.19
N PRO A 435 -9.62 -15.73 -8.06
CA PRO A 435 -10.17 -17.06 -7.75
C PRO A 435 -11.43 -17.36 -8.59
N PRO A 436 -11.97 -18.60 -8.55
CA PRO A 436 -13.16 -18.99 -9.31
C PRO A 436 -14.48 -18.31 -8.86
N SER A 437 -14.52 -17.85 -7.61
CA SER A 437 -15.64 -17.09 -7.00
C SER A 437 -15.10 -15.77 -6.44
N PRO A 438 -15.95 -14.76 -6.15
CA PRO A 438 -15.49 -13.45 -5.70
C PRO A 438 -14.62 -13.47 -4.43
N THR A 439 -13.68 -12.53 -4.36
CA THR A 439 -13.02 -12.14 -3.11
C THR A 439 -13.81 -11.07 -2.36
N ILE A 440 -13.37 -10.74 -1.14
CA ILE A 440 -13.94 -9.65 -0.34
C ILE A 440 -13.91 -8.33 -1.09
N ALA A 441 -12.81 -8.02 -1.77
CA ALA A 441 -12.65 -6.77 -2.51
C ALA A 441 -13.64 -6.69 -3.68
N GLN A 442 -13.80 -7.78 -4.44
CA GLN A 442 -14.75 -7.87 -5.55
C GLN A 442 -16.19 -7.78 -5.06
N TYR A 443 -16.57 -8.56 -4.04
CA TYR A 443 -17.90 -8.47 -3.43
C TYR A 443 -18.23 -7.04 -2.97
N MET A 444 -17.26 -6.39 -2.34
CA MET A 444 -17.41 -5.04 -1.81
C MET A 444 -17.56 -3.98 -2.91
N LEU A 445 -16.74 -4.05 -3.96
CA LEU A 445 -16.74 -3.10 -5.07
C LEU A 445 -17.89 -3.32 -6.05
N ASP A 446 -18.27 -4.57 -6.32
CA ASP A 446 -19.26 -4.92 -7.35
C ASP A 446 -20.70 -4.99 -6.81
N GLN A 447 -20.87 -5.34 -5.51
CA GLN A 447 -22.20 -5.50 -4.90
C GLN A 447 -22.45 -4.53 -3.74
N HIS A 448 -21.63 -4.59 -2.69
CA HIS A 448 -22.01 -3.99 -1.40
C HIS A 448 -21.96 -2.46 -1.39
N VAL A 449 -20.83 -1.86 -1.79
CA VAL A 449 -20.68 -0.41 -1.90
C VAL A 449 -21.66 0.18 -2.92
N PRO A 450 -21.80 -0.38 -4.16
CA PRO A 450 -22.81 0.08 -5.11
C PRO A 450 -24.24 0.01 -4.60
N LEU A 451 -24.59 -0.92 -3.69
CA LEU A 451 -25.92 -0.98 -3.10
C LEU A 451 -26.15 0.15 -2.10
N LEU A 452 -25.19 0.40 -1.20
CA LEU A 452 -25.28 1.48 -0.22
C LEU A 452 -25.38 2.86 -0.90
N LEU A 453 -24.55 3.09 -1.92
CA LEU A 453 -24.51 4.32 -2.72
C LEU A 453 -25.75 4.52 -3.62
N ARG A 454 -26.74 3.61 -3.62
CA ARG A 454 -28.07 3.89 -4.23
C ARG A 454 -28.90 4.85 -3.39
N SER A 455 -28.59 5.00 -2.11
CA SER A 455 -29.25 5.98 -1.27
C SER A 455 -28.63 7.35 -1.50
N ALA A 456 -29.47 8.33 -1.84
CA ALA A 456 -29.05 9.73 -1.97
C ALA A 456 -28.61 10.37 -0.63
N LYS A 457 -28.76 9.65 0.50
CA LYS A 457 -28.36 10.08 1.83
C LYS A 457 -27.00 9.54 2.29
N VAL A 458 -26.32 8.73 1.48
CA VAL A 458 -24.97 8.22 1.80
C VAL A 458 -23.95 9.11 1.11
N ASP A 459 -23.20 9.88 1.90
CA ASP A 459 -22.15 10.76 1.39
C ASP A 459 -20.85 10.00 1.08
N GLY A 460 -20.67 8.82 1.68
CA GLY A 460 -19.47 8.01 1.47
C GLY A 460 -19.47 6.70 2.24
N ILE A 461 -18.33 6.02 2.18
CA ILE A 461 -18.08 4.74 2.84
C ILE A 461 -16.98 4.92 3.88
N TYR A 462 -17.19 4.41 5.08
CA TYR A 462 -16.16 4.31 6.10
C TYR A 462 -15.57 2.90 6.08
N VAL A 463 -14.28 2.79 5.74
CA VAL A 463 -13.55 1.52 5.74
C VAL A 463 -12.77 1.39 7.06
N ASP A 464 -13.20 0.50 7.94
CA ASP A 464 -12.64 0.31 9.27
C ASP A 464 -11.41 -0.64 9.26
N SER A 465 -10.52 -0.44 10.24
CA SER A 465 -9.56 -1.42 10.75
C SER A 465 -8.57 -2.02 9.73
N LEU A 466 -8.30 -1.31 8.63
CA LEU A 466 -7.29 -1.71 7.63
C LEU A 466 -5.93 -2.00 8.26
N GLU A 467 -5.45 -1.12 9.16
CA GLU A 467 -4.18 -1.31 9.88
C GLU A 467 -4.20 -2.60 10.74
N ALA A 468 -5.25 -2.79 11.54
CA ALA A 468 -5.35 -3.91 12.48
C ALA A 468 -5.31 -5.28 11.77
N TRP A 469 -5.95 -5.39 10.60
CA TRP A 469 -6.00 -6.62 9.80
C TRP A 469 -4.89 -6.73 8.75
N GLY A 470 -4.21 -5.63 8.41
CA GLY A 470 -3.03 -5.62 7.54
C GLY A 470 -1.76 -6.20 8.21
N ASN A 471 -1.73 -6.31 9.53
CA ASN A 471 -0.60 -6.81 10.32
C ASN A 471 -0.34 -8.34 10.24
N PHE A 472 -1.01 -9.05 9.32
CA PHE A 472 -0.88 -10.51 9.17
C PHE A 472 -0.12 -10.86 7.90
N TYR A 473 1.00 -11.60 8.03
CA TYR A 473 1.73 -12.12 6.87
C TYR A 473 0.91 -13.16 6.13
N ASN A 474 0.70 -12.95 4.84
CA ASN A 474 0.05 -13.92 3.97
C ASN A 474 1.08 -14.86 3.33
N HIS A 475 0.93 -16.16 3.55
CA HIS A 475 1.70 -17.23 2.91
C HIS A 475 0.94 -17.93 1.77
N ARG A 476 -0.29 -17.51 1.48
CA ARG A 476 -1.12 -18.12 0.44
C ARG A 476 -0.59 -17.74 -0.95
N ARG A 477 0.14 -18.66 -1.57
CA ARG A 477 0.82 -18.47 -2.86
C ARG A 477 -0.11 -17.97 -3.98
N ALA A 478 -1.36 -18.42 -3.99
CA ALA A 478 -2.39 -17.94 -4.94
C ALA A 478 -2.77 -16.45 -4.80
N HIS A 479 -2.32 -15.77 -3.74
CA HIS A 479 -2.58 -14.35 -3.46
C HIS A 479 -1.38 -13.43 -3.75
N PHE A 480 -0.25 -13.98 -4.16
CA PHE A 480 0.92 -13.17 -4.46
C PHE A 480 0.79 -12.53 -5.86
N ALA A 481 1.57 -11.46 -6.09
CA ALA A 481 1.69 -10.74 -7.34
C ALA A 481 3.11 -10.93 -7.88
#